data_AF-A0A1S8WQ53-F1
#
_entry.id   AF-A0A1S8WQ53-F1
#
_cell.length_a   1.000
_cell.length_b   1.000
_cell.length_c   1.000
_cell.angle_alpha   90.00
_cell.angle_beta   90.00
_cell.angle_gamma   90.00
#
_symmetry.space_group_name_H-M   'P 1'
#
loop_
_entity.id
_entity.type
_entity.pdbx_description
1 polymer ?
#
loop_
_entity_poly.entity_id
_entity_poly.type
_entity_poly.pdbx_seq_one_letter_code
_entity_poly.pdbx_strand_id
1 'polypeptide(L)'
;MDLGTIYTRLQSRAYYRSATDYLADVTLMCDNAMVYNAPNTVYFERARKVSFFPKSLRYSRAEAPFDAYARQIKGIVSLLPLD
;
A
#
# COMPACT_ATOMS: atom_id res chain seq x y z
N MET A 1 8.68 1.13 -9.92
CA MET A 1 8.60 0.37 -8.67
C MET A 1 7.44 -0.60 -8.78
N ASP A 2 7.59 -1.83 -8.31
CA ASP A 2 6.61 -2.91 -8.42
C ASP A 2 6.73 -3.88 -7.22
N LEU A 3 5.72 -4.72 -7.00
CA LEU A 3 5.66 -5.62 -5.84
C LEU A 3 6.74 -6.71 -5.86
N GLY A 4 7.20 -7.17 -7.02
CA GLY A 4 8.27 -8.18 -7.10
C GLY A 4 9.62 -7.60 -6.64
N THR A 5 9.91 -6.38 -7.08
CA THR A 5 11.09 -5.61 -6.61
C THR A 5 11.02 -5.33 -5.12
N ILE A 6 9.87 -4.85 -4.62
CA ILE A 6 9.66 -4.56 -3.18
C ILE A 6 9.82 -5.84 -2.36
N TYR A 7 9.25 -6.96 -2.82
CA TYR A 7 9.35 -8.25 -2.15
C TYR A 7 10.81 -8.71 -2.03
N THR A 8 11.58 -8.63 -3.13
CA THR A 8 12.99 -9.00 -3.15
C THR A 8 13.81 -8.15 -2.18
N ARG A 9 13.57 -6.83 -2.16
CA ARG A 9 14.21 -5.90 -1.22
C ARG A 9 13.86 -6.20 0.23
N LEU A 10 12.60 -6.53 0.51
CA LEU A 10 12.14 -6.91 1.85
C LEU A 10 12.79 -8.21 2.33
N GLN A 11 12.84 -9.24 1.48
CA GLN A 11 13.47 -10.53 1.81
C GLN A 11 14.97 -10.42 2.06
N SER A 12 15.65 -9.48 1.37
CA SER A 12 17.09 -9.24 1.60
C SER A 12 17.43 -8.81 3.02
N ARG A 13 16.47 -8.21 3.75
CA ARG A 13 16.64 -7.59 5.08
C ARG A 13 17.76 -6.53 5.16
N ALA A 14 18.37 -6.15 4.04
CA ALA A 14 19.50 -5.22 3.98
C ALA A 14 19.11 -3.86 3.39
N TYR A 15 18.07 -3.82 2.55
CA TYR A 15 17.68 -2.62 1.83
C TYR A 15 16.84 -1.66 2.68
N TYR A 16 15.74 -2.14 3.27
CA TYR A 16 14.86 -1.31 4.11
C TYR A 16 15.40 -1.26 5.54
N ARG A 17 15.73 -0.05 6.02
CA ARG A 17 16.20 0.18 7.40
C ARG A 17 15.04 0.50 8.33
N SER A 18 13.93 0.97 7.77
CA SER A 18 12.72 1.31 8.49
C SER A 18 11.46 0.94 7.71
N ALA A 19 10.33 0.86 8.42
CA ALA A 19 9.01 0.77 7.78
C ALA A 19 8.71 1.96 6.85
N THR A 20 9.31 3.12 7.12
CA THR A 20 9.16 4.31 6.26
C THR A 20 9.80 4.11 4.90
N ASP A 21 10.96 3.45 4.83
CA ASP A 21 11.66 3.17 3.56
C ASP A 21 10.83 2.20 2.70
N TYR A 22 10.27 1.17 3.33
CA TYR A 22 9.35 0.24 2.67
C TYR A 22 8.09 0.97 2.15
N LEU A 23 7.49 1.81 2.99
CA LEU A 23 6.31 2.60 2.60
C LEU A 23 6.61 3.58 1.47
N ALA A 24 7.81 4.15 1.40
CA ALA A 24 8.20 5.05 0.32
C ALA A 24 8.18 4.34 -1.04
N ASP A 25 8.69 3.11 -1.13
CA ASP A 25 8.63 2.33 -2.38
C ASP A 25 7.18 1.93 -2.75
N VAL A 26 6.35 1.58 -1.76
CA VAL A 26 4.92 1.30 -1.99
C VAL A 26 4.18 2.55 -2.49
N THR A 27 4.47 3.72 -1.92
CA THR A 27 3.92 5.00 -2.38
C THR A 27 4.38 5.30 -3.79
N LEU A 28 5.67 5.17 -4.09
CA LEU A 28 6.21 5.37 -5.44
C LEU A 28 5.57 4.44 -6.48
N MET A 29 5.32 3.18 -6.13
CA MET A 29 4.59 2.25 -7.01
C MET A 29 3.19 2.77 -7.34
N CYS A 30 2.45 3.24 -6.33
CA CYS A 30 1.10 3.76 -6.52
C CYS A 30 1.12 5.09 -7.30
N ASP A 31 2.05 5.99 -6.99
CA ASP A 31 2.18 7.29 -7.66
C ASP A 31 2.52 7.11 -9.14
N ASN A 32 3.47 6.22 -9.46
CA ASN A 32 3.77 5.87 -10.85
C ASN A 32 2.53 5.32 -11.58
N ALA A 33 1.79 4.42 -10.94
CA ALA A 33 0.56 3.88 -11.52
C ALA A 33 -0.49 4.99 -11.77
N MET A 34 -0.61 5.97 -10.88
CA MET A 34 -1.54 7.09 -11.06
C MET A 34 -1.05 8.14 -12.07
N VAL A 35 0.26 8.31 -12.24
CA VAL A 35 0.85 9.25 -13.22
C VAL A 35 0.74 8.71 -14.65
N TYR A 36 1.02 7.42 -14.84
CA TYR A 36 1.07 6.84 -16.19
C TYR A 36 -0.27 6.31 -16.71
N ASN A 37 -1.26 6.11 -15.83
CA ASN A 37 -2.57 5.60 -16.22
C ASN A 37 -3.66 6.67 -16.02
N ALA A 38 -4.62 6.73 -16.95
CA ALA A 38 -5.73 7.67 -16.84
C ALA A 38 -6.62 7.37 -15.61
N PRO A 39 -7.24 8.39 -14.99
CA PRO A 39 -8.02 8.26 -13.75
C PRO A 39 -9.16 7.24 -13.75
N ASN A 40 -9.69 6.87 -14.93
CA ASN A 40 -10.80 5.93 -15.10
C ASN A 40 -10.35 4.49 -15.40
N THR A 41 -9.05 4.20 -15.33
CA THR A 41 -8.52 2.86 -15.58
C THR A 41 -8.47 2.03 -14.30
N VAL A 42 -8.52 0.69 -14.44
CA VAL A 42 -8.42 -0.22 -13.30
C VAL A 42 -7.11 -0.05 -12.53
N TYR A 43 -6.03 0.31 -13.22
CA TYR A 43 -4.70 0.49 -12.62
C TYR A 43 -4.64 1.74 -11.74
N PHE A 44 -5.18 2.86 -12.22
CA PHE A 44 -5.27 4.09 -11.44
C PHE A 44 -6.17 3.88 -10.21
N GLU A 45 -7.37 3.33 -10.43
CA GLU A 45 -8.36 3.11 -9.37
C GLU A 45 -7.83 2.18 -8.26
N ARG A 46 -7.13 1.10 -8.64
CA ARG A 46 -6.49 0.18 -7.67
C ARG A 46 -5.34 0.87 -6.93
N ALA A 47 -4.48 1.60 -7.64
CA ALA A 47 -3.36 2.33 -7.03
C ALA A 47 -3.82 3.41 -6.04
N ARG A 48 -4.89 4.15 -6.38
CA ARG A 48 -5.49 5.16 -5.49
C ARG A 48 -5.97 4.52 -4.18
N LYS A 49 -6.68 3.39 -4.26
CA LYS A 49 -7.16 2.67 -3.07
C LYS A 49 -6.01 2.21 -2.16
N VAL A 50 -4.94 1.65 -2.75
CA VAL A 50 -3.77 1.19 -2.00
C VAL A 50 -3.01 2.37 -1.37
N SER A 51 -2.83 3.49 -2.09
CA SER A 51 -2.13 4.69 -1.60
C SER A 51 -2.78 5.31 -0.36
N PHE A 52 -4.09 5.16 -0.18
CA PHE A 52 -4.82 5.66 1.00
C PHE A 52 -4.59 4.83 2.27
N PHE A 53 -4.27 3.54 2.17
CA PHE A 53 -4.17 2.62 3.31
C PHE A 53 -2.95 2.92 4.23
N PRO A 54 -1.75 3.25 3.73
CA PRO A 54 -0.65 3.71 4.59
C PRO A 54 -0.91 5.05 5.27
N LYS A 55 -1.65 5.95 4.62
CA LYS A 55 -1.95 7.29 5.15
C LYS A 55 -2.93 7.22 6.32
N SER A 56 -3.95 6.36 6.22
CA SER A 56 -4.83 6.10 7.37
C SER A 56 -4.03 5.50 8.52
N LEU A 57 -3.11 4.57 8.29
CA LEU A 57 -2.28 3.98 9.35
C LEU A 57 -1.39 5.02 10.07
N ARG A 58 -0.83 5.99 9.34
CA ARG A 58 -0.08 7.13 9.93
C ARG A 58 -0.97 8.04 10.78
N TYR A 59 -2.22 8.26 10.35
CA TYR A 59 -3.20 9.03 11.11
C TYR A 59 -3.70 8.28 12.35
N SER A 60 -3.91 6.97 12.24
CA SER A 60 -4.43 6.10 13.30
C SER A 60 -3.40 5.78 14.39
N ARG A 61 -2.10 5.75 14.07
CA ARG A 61 -1.04 5.54 15.06
C ARG A 61 -0.84 6.75 16.00
N ALA A 62 -1.48 7.88 15.70
CA ALA A 62 -1.57 8.98 16.64
C ALA A 62 -2.47 8.63 17.84
N GLU A 63 -3.55 7.83 17.71
CA GLU A 63 -4.49 7.58 18.84
C GLU A 63 -5.30 6.25 18.88
N ALA A 64 -5.25 5.30 17.94
CA ALA A 64 -6.22 4.16 17.90
C ALA A 64 -5.61 2.74 18.12
N PRO A 65 -6.26 1.87 18.92
CA PRO A 65 -5.82 0.50 19.16
C PRO A 65 -5.99 -0.45 17.95
N PHE A 66 -5.02 -1.35 17.81
CA PHE A 66 -4.79 -2.28 16.69
C PHE A 66 -6.04 -3.07 16.22
N ASP A 67 -6.97 -3.38 17.12
CA ASP A 67 -8.12 -4.25 16.85
C ASP A 67 -9.23 -3.62 15.99
N ALA A 68 -9.33 -2.28 15.97
CA ALA A 68 -10.27 -1.60 15.08
C ALA A 68 -9.93 -1.82 13.60
N TYR A 69 -8.63 -2.00 13.30
CA TYR A 69 -8.10 -2.04 11.94
C TYR A 69 -8.24 -3.41 11.27
N ALA A 70 -8.17 -4.50 12.04
CA ALA A 70 -8.33 -5.86 11.53
C ALA A 70 -9.69 -6.09 10.83
N ARG A 71 -10.73 -5.35 11.23
CA ARG A 71 -12.06 -5.39 10.60
C ARG A 71 -12.09 -4.68 9.24
N GLN A 72 -11.38 -3.56 9.11
CA GLN A 72 -11.32 -2.79 7.86
C GLN A 72 -10.42 -3.46 6.81
N ILE A 73 -9.34 -4.11 7.24
CA ILE A 73 -8.50 -4.93 6.35
C ILE A 73 -9.30 -6.10 5.77
N LYS A 74 -10.07 -6.82 6.59
CA LYS A 74 -10.92 -7.92 6.11
C LYS A 74 -11.88 -7.45 5.01
N GLY A 75 -12.46 -6.25 5.16
CA GLY A 75 -13.36 -5.67 4.16
C GLY A 75 -12.67 -5.24 2.86
N ILE A 76 -11.42 -4.76 2.92
CA ILE A 76 -10.67 -4.37 1.71
C ILE A 76 -10.15 -5.61 0.98
N VAL A 77 -9.65 -6.60 1.70
CA VAL A 77 -9.15 -7.87 1.11
C VAL A 77 -10.29 -8.68 0.49
N SER A 78 -11.51 -8.62 1.05
CA SER A 78 -12.70 -9.25 0.44
C SER A 78 -13.21 -8.52 -0.82
N LEU A 79 -12.72 -7.32 -1.12
CA LEU A 79 -13.08 -6.53 -2.31
C LEU A 79 -12.04 -6.64 -3.43
N LEU A 80 -10.96 -7.38 -3.22
CA LEU A 80 -10.01 -7.75 -4.25
C LEU A 80 -10.44 -9.12 -4.78
N PRO A 81 -10.90 -9.24 -6.04
CA PRO A 81 -11.22 -10.55 -6.61
C PRO A 81 -9.95 -11.40 -6.58
N LEU A 82 -10.07 -12.59 -5.97
CA LEU A 82 -9.07 -13.64 -5.98
C LEU A 82 -9.25 -14.44 -7.28
N ASP A 83 -8.86 -13.82 -8.39
CA ASP A 83 -8.73 -14.49 -9.68
C ASP A 83 -7.26 -14.45 -10.09
#